data_AF-A0A946UQ62-F1
#
_entry.id   AF-A0A946UQ62-F1
#
_cell.length_a   1.000
_cell.length_b   1.000
_cell.length_c   1.000
_cell.angle_alpha   90.00
_cell.angle_beta   90.00
_cell.angle_gamma   90.00
#
_symmetry.space_group_name_H-M   'P 1'
#
loop_
_entity.id
_entity.type
_entity.pdbx_description
1 polymer ?
#
loop_
_entity_poly.entity_id
_entity_poly.type
_entity_poly.pdbx_seq_one_letter_code
_entity_poly.pdbx_strand_id
1 'polypeptide(L)'
;MVIANPDVDVWLPGAGTKVLLPTRYVLPSGPRQGVVLNLAEYRMYYYPPASGAARPVVMTFPISIGRMDWETPLGITRVVAKARNPAWYPPASVRAEHEADGRPLPSIVPPGPDNPLGNFAMRLGLPGYLIHGTNRPAGVGMRVTHGCIRMFPEDIEYLFEQLSLDTPVRIINEPLKVGWDGEELVLEVHRVLSTAPPQDTVLADLADPVSVGTPVADSVDLETDSTAQSSVQSAHTLTELTAQFVAVTKVRQGAIDWALAERELATPNGIPLTIGSSIKNAATSAAFE
;
A
#
# COMPACT_ATOMS: atom_id res chain seq x y z
N MET A 1 6.37 6.11 6.81
CA MET A 1 7.04 6.49 8.07
C MET A 1 8.42 5.87 8.13
N VAL A 2 8.53 4.55 8.34
CA VAL A 2 9.84 3.85 8.47
C VAL A 2 10.76 4.06 7.26
N ILE A 3 10.25 3.83 6.05
CA ILE A 3 11.05 3.94 4.81
C ILE A 3 11.59 5.36 4.58
N ALA A 4 10.84 6.39 5.01
CA ALA A 4 11.24 7.78 4.89
C ALA A 4 12.19 8.25 6.01
N ASN A 5 12.41 7.42 7.04
CA ASN A 5 13.22 7.73 8.21
C ASN A 5 14.08 6.51 8.60
N PRO A 6 15.03 6.08 7.75
CA PRO A 6 15.76 4.82 7.94
C PRO A 6 16.60 4.80 9.23
N ASP A 7 17.03 5.97 9.71
CA ASP A 7 17.89 6.10 10.89
C ASP A 7 17.12 6.34 12.19
N VAL A 8 15.78 6.32 12.14
CA VAL A 8 14.92 6.57 13.30
C VAL A 8 14.41 5.25 13.85
N ASP A 9 14.69 4.98 15.13
CA ASP A 9 14.11 3.85 15.84
C ASP A 9 12.57 4.00 15.90
N VAL A 10 11.87 2.99 15.40
CA VAL A 10 10.41 3.00 15.25
C VAL A 10 9.67 2.89 16.58
N TRP A 11 10.32 2.36 17.61
CA TRP A 11 9.76 2.12 18.93
C TRP A 11 10.16 3.20 19.93
N LEU A 12 11.39 3.67 19.82
CA LEU A 12 11.98 4.66 20.71
C LEU A 12 12.82 5.68 19.92
N PRO A 13 12.18 6.56 19.13
CA PRO A 13 12.88 7.52 18.28
C PRO A 13 13.78 8.48 19.07
N GLY A 14 13.53 8.65 20.37
CA GLY A 14 14.28 9.57 21.24
C GLY A 14 13.69 10.98 21.27
N ALA A 15 13.86 11.68 22.39
CA ALA A 15 13.36 13.04 22.54
C ALA A 15 14.12 14.01 21.62
N GLY A 16 13.38 14.84 20.88
CA GLY A 16 13.96 15.82 19.95
C GLY A 16 14.31 15.28 18.56
N THR A 17 14.13 13.98 18.32
CA THR A 17 14.34 13.37 17.00
C THR A 17 13.35 13.93 15.99
N LYS A 18 13.87 14.40 14.86
CA LYS A 18 13.06 14.89 13.75
C LYS A 18 12.57 13.70 12.95
N VAL A 19 11.25 13.63 12.76
CA VAL A 19 10.60 12.59 11.95
C VAL A 19 9.94 13.25 10.74
N LEU A 20 10.32 12.81 9.56
CA LEU A 20 9.70 13.22 8.31
C LEU A 20 8.37 12.49 8.13
N LEU A 21 7.30 13.27 7.94
CA LEU A 21 5.97 12.74 7.61
C LEU A 21 5.74 12.88 6.09
N PRO A 22 5.85 11.79 5.30
CA PRO A 22 5.59 11.84 3.87
C PRO A 22 4.08 11.96 3.63
N THR A 23 3.59 13.19 3.52
CA THR A 23 2.16 13.55 3.34
C THR A 23 1.82 13.95 1.90
N ARG A 24 2.80 13.96 1.01
CA ARG A 24 2.62 14.17 -0.44
C ARG A 24 2.69 12.82 -1.15
N TYR A 25 1.84 12.65 -2.14
CA TYR A 25 1.78 11.44 -2.96
C TYR A 25 1.55 11.79 -4.43
N VAL A 26 2.23 11.10 -5.32
CA VAL A 26 1.83 10.93 -6.70
C VAL A 26 0.65 9.95 -6.73
N LEU A 27 -0.44 10.34 -7.39
CA LEU A 27 -1.63 9.50 -7.48
C LEU A 27 -1.38 8.31 -8.41
N PRO A 28 -1.90 7.11 -8.08
CA PRO A 28 -1.77 5.95 -8.95
C PRO A 28 -2.38 6.17 -10.32
N SER A 29 -1.86 5.43 -11.30
CA SER A 29 -2.33 5.50 -12.68
C SER A 29 -3.78 5.00 -12.83
N GLY A 30 -4.46 5.38 -13.91
CA GLY A 30 -5.79 4.89 -14.25
C GLY A 30 -6.97 5.70 -13.69
N PRO A 31 -8.18 5.12 -13.65
CA PRO A 31 -9.40 5.84 -13.26
C PRO A 31 -9.37 6.33 -11.81
N ARG A 32 -9.80 7.58 -11.61
CA ARG A 32 -9.97 8.24 -10.30
C ARG A 32 -11.41 8.09 -9.82
N GLN A 33 -11.82 6.86 -9.54
CA GLN A 33 -13.20 6.53 -9.17
C GLN A 33 -13.21 5.47 -8.07
N GLY A 34 -14.09 5.63 -7.09
CA GLY A 34 -14.27 4.64 -6.02
C GLY A 34 -12.99 4.47 -5.22
N VAL A 35 -12.58 3.23 -5.00
CA VAL A 35 -11.41 2.89 -4.18
C VAL A 35 -10.29 2.33 -5.04
N VAL A 36 -9.07 2.82 -4.84
CA VAL A 36 -7.83 2.26 -5.39
C VAL A 36 -6.93 1.86 -4.22
N LEU A 37 -6.60 0.57 -4.12
CA LEU A 37 -5.69 0.00 -3.14
C LEU A 37 -4.35 -0.20 -3.81
N ASN A 38 -3.33 0.57 -3.43
CA ASN A 38 -1.96 0.35 -3.88
C ASN A 38 -1.18 -0.41 -2.81
N LEU A 39 -0.95 -1.69 -3.06
CA LEU A 39 -0.27 -2.60 -2.14
C LEU A 39 1.19 -2.20 -1.93
N ALA A 40 1.85 -1.64 -2.95
CA ALA A 40 3.27 -1.32 -2.92
C ALA A 40 3.65 -0.26 -1.87
N GLU A 41 2.70 0.61 -1.52
CA GLU A 41 2.89 1.74 -0.60
C GLU A 41 1.97 1.66 0.62
N TYR A 42 1.29 0.53 0.80
CA TYR A 42 0.33 0.29 1.89
C TYR A 42 -0.73 1.39 2.00
N ARG A 43 -1.31 1.79 0.87
CA ARG A 43 -2.22 2.93 0.81
C ARG A 43 -3.51 2.64 0.05
N MET A 44 -4.60 3.16 0.60
CA MET A 44 -5.88 3.30 -0.08
C MET A 44 -6.05 4.74 -0.54
N TYR A 45 -6.57 4.91 -1.76
CA TYR A 45 -7.08 6.16 -2.31
C TYR A 45 -8.58 6.02 -2.52
N TYR A 46 -9.37 6.88 -1.89
CA TYR A 46 -10.79 7.00 -2.15
C TYR A 46 -11.07 8.26 -2.95
N TYR A 47 -11.78 8.10 -4.06
CA TYR A 47 -12.24 9.17 -4.95
C TYR A 47 -13.76 9.27 -4.82
N PRO A 48 -14.27 10.15 -3.94
CA PRO A 48 -15.70 10.39 -3.81
C PRO A 48 -16.29 10.81 -5.16
N PRO A 49 -17.53 10.40 -5.48
CA PRO A 49 -18.24 10.94 -6.63
C PRO A 49 -18.27 12.47 -6.58
N ALA A 50 -18.00 13.13 -7.70
CA ALA A 50 -18.05 14.59 -7.75
C ALA A 50 -19.49 15.06 -7.50
N SER A 51 -19.68 15.92 -6.50
CA SER A 51 -20.97 16.55 -6.22
C SER A 51 -21.05 17.90 -6.94
N GLY A 52 -21.73 17.94 -8.09
CA GLY A 52 -21.95 19.17 -8.86
C GLY A 52 -20.66 19.80 -9.36
N ALA A 53 -20.49 21.12 -9.14
CA ALA A 53 -19.33 21.89 -9.59
C ALA A 53 -18.13 21.84 -8.62
N ALA A 54 -18.18 21.01 -7.58
CA ALA A 54 -17.08 20.91 -6.62
C ALA A 54 -15.81 20.35 -7.29
N ARG A 55 -14.64 20.86 -6.88
CA ARG A 55 -13.36 20.30 -7.32
C ARG A 55 -13.27 18.83 -6.88
N PRO A 56 -12.85 17.90 -7.76
CA PRO A 56 -12.59 16.54 -7.35
C PRO A 56 -11.59 16.49 -6.20
N VAL A 57 -11.90 15.70 -5.19
CA VAL A 57 -11.02 15.45 -4.04
C VAL A 57 -10.61 13.97 -4.02
N VAL A 58 -9.50 13.70 -3.34
CA VAL A 58 -9.05 12.34 -3.06
C VAL A 58 -8.71 12.26 -1.57
N MET A 59 -9.09 11.16 -0.95
CA MET A 59 -8.79 10.85 0.44
C MET A 59 -7.83 9.68 0.48
N THR A 60 -6.81 9.73 1.34
CA THR A 60 -5.81 8.67 1.42
C THR A 60 -5.77 8.08 2.82
N PHE A 61 -5.72 6.76 2.91
CA PHE A 61 -5.69 6.04 4.17
C PHE A 61 -4.54 5.02 4.17
N PRO A 62 -3.75 4.93 5.24
CA PRO A 62 -2.81 3.83 5.40
C PRO A 62 -3.58 2.52 5.60
N ILE A 63 -3.07 1.44 5.04
CA ILE A 63 -3.69 0.12 5.14
C ILE A 63 -2.64 -0.94 5.48
N SER A 64 -3.08 -2.08 5.97
CA SER A 64 -2.27 -3.29 6.01
C SER A 64 -2.80 -4.33 5.06
N ILE A 65 -1.88 -5.13 4.55
CA ILE A 65 -2.14 -6.09 3.47
C ILE A 65 -1.67 -7.49 3.87
N GLY A 66 -1.94 -8.44 2.97
CA GLY A 66 -1.51 -9.82 3.09
C GLY A 66 -0.01 -10.00 3.30
N ARG A 67 0.34 -10.89 4.23
CA ARG A 67 1.69 -11.47 4.30
C ARG A 67 1.98 -12.33 3.07
N MET A 68 3.22 -12.77 2.89
CA MET A 68 3.69 -13.37 1.63
C MET A 68 3.02 -14.71 1.29
N ASP A 69 2.74 -15.54 2.28
CA ASP A 69 1.99 -16.79 2.13
C ASP A 69 0.48 -16.57 1.98
N TRP A 70 0.02 -15.32 2.10
CA TRP A 70 -1.38 -14.94 2.03
C TRP A 70 -1.57 -13.60 1.30
N GLU A 71 -1.12 -13.53 0.05
CA GLU A 71 -1.09 -12.28 -0.70
C GLU A 71 -2.49 -11.69 -0.92
N THR A 72 -2.57 -10.37 -0.86
CA THR A 72 -3.77 -9.65 -1.28
C THR A 72 -3.87 -9.71 -2.81
N PRO A 73 -4.99 -10.18 -3.37
CA PRO A 73 -5.15 -10.38 -4.81
C PRO A 73 -5.17 -9.05 -5.57
N LEU A 74 -4.55 -9.03 -6.75
CA LEU A 74 -4.64 -7.92 -7.69
C LEU A 74 -5.91 -8.01 -8.54
N GLY A 75 -6.40 -6.86 -9.03
CA GLY A 75 -7.48 -6.81 -10.00
C GLY A 75 -8.59 -5.83 -9.65
N ILE A 76 -9.74 -5.99 -10.30
CA ILE A 76 -10.92 -5.13 -10.13
C ILE A 76 -12.01 -5.92 -9.42
N THR A 77 -12.63 -5.29 -8.43
CA THR A 77 -13.75 -5.82 -7.66
C THR A 77 -14.67 -4.68 -7.22
N ARG A 78 -15.57 -4.95 -6.29
CA ARG A 78 -16.49 -3.96 -5.72
C ARG A 78 -16.86 -4.33 -4.29
N VAL A 79 -17.40 -3.36 -3.55
CA VAL A 79 -18.01 -3.61 -2.24
C VAL A 79 -19.35 -4.33 -2.43
N VAL A 80 -19.49 -5.55 -1.93
CA VAL A 80 -20.70 -6.38 -2.11
C VAL A 80 -21.55 -6.51 -0.86
N ALA A 81 -20.98 -6.27 0.32
CA ALA A 81 -21.74 -6.25 1.56
C ALA A 81 -21.01 -5.38 2.59
N LYS A 82 -21.76 -4.89 3.57
CA LYS A 82 -21.27 -4.04 4.66
C LYS A 82 -21.89 -4.53 5.97
N ALA A 83 -21.08 -4.64 7.02
CA ALA A 83 -21.53 -5.03 8.35
C ALA A 83 -20.94 -4.08 9.42
N ARG A 84 -21.82 -3.56 10.27
CA ARG A 84 -21.45 -2.93 11.55
C ARG A 84 -21.36 -4.02 12.62
N ASN A 85 -20.39 -3.91 13.51
CA ASN A 85 -20.10 -4.86 14.57
C ASN A 85 -20.13 -6.31 14.05
N PRO A 86 -19.26 -6.67 13.08
CA PRO A 86 -19.27 -7.99 12.47
C PRO A 86 -18.84 -9.07 13.47
N ALA A 87 -19.51 -10.22 13.47
CA ALA A 87 -18.90 -11.42 13.99
C ALA A 87 -17.82 -11.91 13.02
N TRP A 88 -16.70 -12.41 13.53
CA TRP A 88 -15.66 -13.01 12.71
C TRP A 88 -15.77 -14.53 12.74
N TYR A 89 -15.76 -15.15 11.55
CA TYR A 89 -15.74 -16.59 11.37
C TYR A 89 -14.38 -16.96 10.78
N PRO A 90 -13.42 -17.40 11.61
CA PRO A 90 -12.07 -17.69 11.14
C PRO A 90 -12.09 -18.79 10.08
N PRO A 91 -11.45 -18.58 8.91
CA PRO A 91 -11.30 -19.62 7.90
C PRO A 91 -10.65 -20.88 8.47
N ALA A 92 -10.93 -22.04 7.88
CA ALA A 92 -10.37 -23.32 8.34
C ALA A 92 -8.84 -23.32 8.35
N SER A 93 -8.20 -22.68 7.37
CA SER A 93 -6.75 -22.52 7.32
C SER A 93 -6.20 -21.71 8.50
N VAL A 94 -6.83 -20.59 8.83
CA VAL A 94 -6.45 -19.74 9.97
C VAL A 94 -6.62 -20.50 11.29
N ARG A 95 -7.70 -21.29 11.44
CA ARG A 95 -7.89 -22.13 12.63
C ARG A 95 -6.81 -23.20 12.76
N ALA A 96 -6.43 -23.85 11.66
CA ALA A 96 -5.40 -24.88 11.65
C ALA A 96 -4.01 -24.31 12.02
N GLU A 97 -3.65 -23.14 11.48
CA GLU A 97 -2.42 -22.43 11.86
C GLU A 97 -2.41 -22.10 13.37
N HIS A 98 -3.51 -21.55 13.87
CA HIS A 98 -3.65 -21.22 15.29
C HIS A 98 -3.61 -22.45 16.22
N GLU A 99 -4.15 -23.58 15.77
CA GLU A 99 -4.09 -24.84 16.50
C GLU A 99 -2.65 -25.39 16.54
N ALA A 100 -1.91 -25.30 15.43
CA ALA A 100 -0.49 -25.66 15.37
C ALA A 100 0.38 -24.79 16.30
N ASP A 101 0.02 -23.51 16.44
CA ASP A 101 0.65 -22.55 17.36
C ASP A 101 0.25 -22.74 18.84
N GLY A 102 -0.59 -23.72 19.17
CA GLY A 102 -1.07 -23.94 20.54
C GLY A 102 -2.07 -22.89 21.05
N ARG A 103 -2.71 -22.12 20.15
CA ARG A 103 -3.65 -21.05 20.47
C ARG A 103 -4.95 -21.20 19.68
N PRO A 104 -5.75 -22.23 19.96
CA PRO A 104 -6.93 -22.58 19.17
C PRO A 104 -7.93 -21.40 19.12
N LEU A 105 -8.45 -21.13 17.92
CA LEU A 105 -9.49 -20.14 17.71
C LEU A 105 -10.89 -20.76 17.80
N PRO A 106 -11.88 -20.05 18.38
CA PRO A 106 -13.26 -20.48 18.32
C PRO A 106 -13.77 -20.47 16.87
N SER A 107 -14.85 -21.19 16.58
CA SER A 107 -15.52 -21.17 15.27
C SER A 107 -16.17 -19.81 14.95
N ILE A 108 -16.42 -19.01 15.97
CA ILE A 108 -16.95 -17.64 15.88
C ILE A 108 -16.30 -16.78 16.96
N VAL A 109 -15.82 -15.60 16.58
CA VAL A 109 -15.47 -14.52 17.50
C VAL A 109 -16.60 -13.49 17.43
N PRO A 110 -17.34 -13.26 18.54
CA PRO A 110 -18.46 -12.33 18.53
C PRO A 110 -17.99 -10.88 18.32
N PRO A 111 -18.90 -9.96 18.01
CA PRO A 111 -18.57 -8.53 17.98
C PRO A 111 -18.08 -8.06 19.36
N GLY A 112 -17.08 -7.19 19.39
CA GLY A 112 -16.54 -6.63 20.63
C GLY A 112 -15.06 -6.22 20.50
N PRO A 113 -14.45 -5.73 21.61
CA PRO A 113 -13.08 -5.22 21.62
C PRO A 113 -12.02 -6.25 21.18
N ASP A 114 -12.28 -7.53 21.42
CA ASP A 114 -11.34 -8.61 21.07
C ASP A 114 -11.49 -9.10 19.62
N ASN A 115 -12.46 -8.56 18.86
CA ASN A 115 -12.68 -8.97 17.49
C ASN A 115 -11.64 -8.35 16.54
N PRO A 116 -10.85 -9.15 15.80
CA PRO A 116 -9.79 -8.64 14.93
C PRO A 116 -10.30 -7.88 13.71
N LEU A 117 -11.59 -8.00 13.36
CA LEU A 117 -12.21 -7.19 12.31
C LEU A 117 -12.56 -5.77 12.77
N GLY A 118 -12.49 -5.48 14.06
CA GLY A 118 -12.98 -4.23 14.64
C GLY A 118 -14.49 -4.05 14.48
N ASN A 119 -14.94 -2.79 14.48
CA ASN A 119 -16.37 -2.45 14.49
C ASN A 119 -17.01 -2.40 13.08
N PHE A 120 -16.21 -2.44 12.01
CA PHE A 120 -16.71 -2.27 10.66
C PHE A 120 -15.99 -3.19 9.68
N ALA A 121 -16.75 -3.84 8.81
CA ALA A 121 -16.22 -4.64 7.72
C ALA A 121 -17.05 -4.46 6.44
N MET A 122 -16.35 -4.41 5.32
CA MET A 122 -16.91 -4.35 3.97
C MET A 122 -16.38 -5.54 3.18
N ARG A 123 -17.27 -6.41 2.71
CA ARG A 123 -16.90 -7.57 1.88
C ARG A 123 -16.67 -7.11 0.45
N LEU A 124 -15.63 -7.66 -0.16
CA LEU A 124 -15.35 -7.47 -1.58
C LEU A 124 -16.05 -8.56 -2.41
N GLY A 125 -16.22 -8.30 -3.70
CA GLY A 125 -16.66 -9.29 -4.69
C GLY A 125 -15.64 -10.41 -4.92
N LEU A 126 -14.53 -10.40 -4.18
CA LEU A 126 -13.54 -11.47 -4.09
C LEU A 126 -13.89 -12.35 -2.88
N PRO A 127 -14.26 -13.63 -3.08
CA PRO A 127 -14.65 -14.51 -1.99
C PRO A 127 -13.58 -14.57 -0.89
N GLY A 128 -13.98 -14.30 0.35
CA GLY A 128 -13.11 -14.36 1.52
C GLY A 128 -12.33 -13.09 1.85
N TYR A 129 -12.39 -12.05 1.00
CA TYR A 129 -11.64 -10.80 1.22
C TYR A 129 -12.52 -9.66 1.74
N LEU A 130 -11.97 -8.90 2.69
CA LEU A 130 -12.63 -7.78 3.35
C LEU A 130 -11.73 -6.55 3.39
N ILE A 131 -12.37 -5.38 3.44
CA ILE A 131 -11.80 -4.15 4.00
C ILE A 131 -12.40 -4.00 5.40
N HIS A 132 -11.59 -3.97 6.45
CA HIS A 132 -12.06 -3.98 7.82
C HIS A 132 -11.18 -3.15 8.77
N GLY A 133 -11.70 -2.87 9.97
CA GLY A 133 -10.95 -2.22 11.04
C GLY A 133 -9.97 -3.16 11.72
N THR A 134 -9.56 -2.83 12.94
CA THR A 134 -8.73 -3.73 13.75
C THR A 134 -8.85 -3.37 15.22
N ASN A 135 -8.59 -4.32 16.10
CA ASN A 135 -8.31 -4.06 17.51
C ASN A 135 -6.81 -3.90 17.81
N ARG A 136 -5.95 -3.94 16.78
CA ARG A 136 -4.49 -3.74 16.88
C ARG A 136 -4.00 -2.69 15.87
N PRO A 137 -4.28 -1.40 16.12
CA PRO A 137 -3.96 -0.33 15.18
C PRO A 137 -2.45 -0.18 14.91
N ALA A 138 -1.59 -0.60 15.84
CA ALA A 138 -0.13 -0.56 15.65
C ALA A 138 0.36 -1.38 14.44
N GLY A 139 -0.41 -2.37 13.98
CA GLY A 139 -0.06 -3.16 12.79
C GLY A 139 -0.50 -2.53 11.47
N VAL A 140 -1.07 -1.32 11.44
CA VAL A 140 -1.46 -0.62 10.20
C VAL A 140 -0.23 -0.08 9.46
N GLY A 141 -0.15 -0.28 8.14
CA GLY A 141 1.02 0.05 7.32
C GLY A 141 2.04 -1.10 7.19
N MET A 142 1.60 -2.34 7.43
CA MET A 142 2.45 -3.55 7.46
C MET A 142 1.85 -4.72 6.65
N ARG A 143 2.67 -5.72 6.33
CA ARG A 143 2.24 -6.98 5.69
C ARG A 143 1.96 -8.05 6.75
N VAL A 144 0.81 -7.95 7.41
CA VAL A 144 0.51 -8.74 8.62
C VAL A 144 -0.81 -9.51 8.56
N THR A 145 -1.60 -9.35 7.50
CA THR A 145 -2.94 -9.96 7.43
C THR A 145 -2.91 -11.28 6.67
N HIS A 146 -3.94 -12.11 6.83
CA HIS A 146 -4.24 -13.23 5.92
C HIS A 146 -4.94 -12.75 4.63
N GLY A 147 -4.37 -11.75 3.97
CA GLY A 147 -4.79 -11.25 2.66
C GLY A 147 -5.86 -10.16 2.64
N CYS A 148 -6.59 -9.96 3.74
CA CYS A 148 -7.58 -8.87 3.87
C CYS A 148 -6.92 -7.48 4.00
N ILE A 149 -7.69 -6.44 3.72
CA ILE A 149 -7.27 -5.04 3.91
C ILE A 149 -7.68 -4.59 5.31
N ARG A 150 -6.68 -4.26 6.13
CA ARG A 150 -6.87 -3.73 7.49
C ARG A 150 -6.67 -2.22 7.50
N MET A 151 -7.49 -1.51 8.27
CA MET A 151 -7.43 -0.06 8.43
C MET A 151 -7.48 0.34 9.91
N PHE A 152 -7.12 1.59 10.21
CA PHE A 152 -7.39 2.16 11.52
C PHE A 152 -8.90 2.18 11.81
N PRO A 153 -9.32 2.02 13.08
CA PRO A 153 -10.74 2.06 13.48
C PRO A 153 -11.51 3.29 12.97
N GLU A 154 -10.90 4.47 13.10
CA GLU A 154 -11.45 5.75 12.66
C GLU A 154 -11.59 5.85 11.14
N ASP A 155 -10.61 5.32 10.39
CA ASP A 155 -10.59 5.37 8.94
C ASP A 155 -11.65 4.43 8.34
N ILE A 156 -11.78 3.22 8.89
CA ILE A 156 -12.81 2.28 8.43
C ILE A 156 -14.22 2.78 8.77
N GLU A 157 -14.41 3.42 9.92
CA GLU A 157 -15.70 4.00 10.30
C GLU A 157 -16.11 5.08 9.31
N TYR A 158 -15.20 6.01 9.01
CA TYR A 158 -15.42 7.05 8.03
C TYR A 158 -15.78 6.46 6.66
N LEU A 159 -14.95 5.56 6.13
CA LEU A 159 -15.19 4.94 4.82
C LEU A 159 -16.46 4.09 4.80
N PHE A 160 -16.79 3.42 5.89
CA PHE A 160 -18.02 2.65 5.99
C PHE A 160 -19.23 3.55 5.76
N GLU A 161 -19.22 4.80 6.21
CA GLU A 161 -20.32 5.73 5.90
C GLU A 161 -20.31 6.23 4.45
N GLN A 162 -19.12 6.46 3.88
CA GLN A 162 -18.99 7.04 2.54
C GLN A 162 -19.22 6.04 1.40
N LEU A 163 -18.79 4.78 1.57
CA LEU A 163 -18.82 3.80 0.50
C LEU A 163 -20.21 3.16 0.38
N SER A 164 -20.76 3.15 -0.83
CA SER A 164 -21.99 2.42 -1.15
C SER A 164 -21.70 1.00 -1.60
N LEU A 165 -22.72 0.13 -1.59
CA LEU A 165 -22.63 -1.14 -2.32
C LEU A 165 -22.33 -0.87 -3.80
N ASP A 166 -21.66 -1.81 -4.44
CA ASP A 166 -21.16 -1.72 -5.82
C ASP A 166 -20.14 -0.61 -6.09
N THR A 167 -19.64 0.09 -5.06
CA THR A 167 -18.48 0.97 -5.20
C THR A 167 -17.32 0.18 -5.81
N PRO A 168 -16.74 0.62 -6.94
CA PRO A 168 -15.64 -0.09 -7.57
C PRO A 168 -14.39 -0.01 -6.70
N VAL A 169 -13.68 -1.13 -6.64
CA VAL A 169 -12.42 -1.28 -5.91
C VAL A 169 -11.39 -1.82 -6.88
N ARG A 170 -10.28 -1.11 -7.06
CA ARG A 170 -9.16 -1.56 -7.88
C ARG A 170 -7.95 -1.81 -7.00
N ILE A 171 -7.40 -3.01 -7.08
CA ILE A 171 -6.25 -3.46 -6.30
C ILE A 171 -5.05 -3.55 -7.25
N ILE A 172 -4.03 -2.76 -6.98
CA ILE A 172 -2.82 -2.61 -7.80
C ILE A 172 -1.57 -2.77 -6.94
N ASN A 173 -0.45 -3.01 -7.63
CA ASN A 173 0.88 -3.01 -7.04
C ASN A 173 1.76 -2.12 -7.92
N GLU A 174 1.67 -0.80 -7.73
CA GLU A 174 2.43 0.22 -8.45
C GLU A 174 3.49 0.80 -7.49
N PRO A 175 4.70 0.19 -7.39
CA PRO A 175 5.79 0.70 -6.56
C PRO A 175 6.39 1.98 -7.12
N LEU A 176 6.26 2.20 -8.42
CA LEU A 176 6.73 3.39 -9.11
C LEU A 176 5.53 4.20 -9.56
N LYS A 177 5.56 5.51 -9.32
CA LYS A 177 4.53 6.44 -9.82
C LYS A 177 5.19 7.72 -10.34
N VAL A 178 4.79 8.13 -11.55
CA VAL A 178 5.20 9.42 -12.15
C VAL A 178 3.98 10.31 -12.33
N GLY A 179 4.11 11.60 -12.01
CA GLY A 179 3.04 12.57 -12.18
C GLY A 179 3.55 14.00 -12.36
N TRP A 180 2.62 14.91 -12.61
CA TRP A 180 2.89 16.34 -12.71
C TRP A 180 2.44 17.06 -11.44
N ASP A 181 3.28 17.93 -10.90
CA ASP A 181 2.91 18.94 -9.90
C ASP A 181 3.27 20.33 -10.44
N GLY A 182 2.27 21.14 -10.78
CA GLY A 182 2.53 22.40 -11.48
C GLY A 182 3.29 22.17 -12.78
N GLU A 183 4.51 22.70 -12.93
CA GLU A 183 5.40 22.46 -14.08
C GLU A 183 6.45 21.39 -13.84
N GLU A 184 6.45 20.76 -12.67
CA GLU A 184 7.45 19.80 -12.22
C GLU A 184 6.99 18.37 -12.52
N LEU A 185 7.90 17.58 -13.07
CA LEU A 185 7.72 16.14 -13.23
C LEU A 185 8.21 15.47 -11.95
N VAL A 186 7.34 14.73 -11.28
CA VAL A 186 7.58 14.15 -9.96
C VAL A 186 7.57 12.62 -10.06
N LEU A 187 8.54 11.99 -9.41
CA LEU A 187 8.70 10.55 -9.27
C LEU A 187 8.54 10.16 -7.80
N GLU A 188 7.78 9.11 -7.54
CA GLU A 188 7.68 8.48 -6.22
C GLU A 188 7.98 6.99 -6.38
N VAL A 189 8.96 6.48 -5.61
CA VAL A 189 9.41 5.10 -5.68
C VAL A 189 9.32 4.44 -4.31
N HIS A 190 8.63 3.31 -4.26
CA HIS A 190 8.54 2.41 -3.12
C HIS A 190 9.31 1.12 -3.40
N ARG A 191 9.66 0.42 -2.33
CA ARG A 191 10.26 -0.92 -2.47
C ARG A 191 9.26 -1.86 -3.11
N VAL A 192 9.71 -2.67 -4.06
CA VAL A 192 8.89 -3.74 -4.62
C VAL A 192 8.57 -4.74 -3.51
N LEU A 193 7.33 -5.20 -3.45
CA LEU A 193 6.92 -6.23 -2.51
C LEU A 193 7.70 -7.52 -2.81
N SER A 194 8.61 -7.88 -1.90
CA SER A 194 9.41 -9.11 -1.98
C SER A 194 8.55 -10.34 -1.67
N THR A 195 8.89 -11.47 -2.29
CA THR A 195 8.40 -12.80 -1.92
C THR A 195 9.29 -13.48 -0.87
N ALA A 196 10.48 -12.91 -0.58
CA ALA A 196 11.40 -13.39 0.45
C ALA A 196 11.13 -12.72 1.81
N PRO A 197 11.30 -13.44 2.94
CA PRO A 197 10.97 -12.93 4.26
C PRO A 197 11.78 -11.69 4.64
N PRO A 198 11.15 -10.72 5.36
CA PRO A 198 11.86 -9.54 5.83
C PRO A 198 13.01 -9.98 6.75
N GLN A 199 14.20 -9.44 6.52
CA GLN A 199 15.39 -9.76 7.31
C GLN A 199 15.41 -9.05 8.68
N ASP A 200 14.46 -8.15 8.94
CA ASP A 200 14.33 -7.44 10.20
C ASP A 200 13.34 -8.16 11.13
N THR A 201 13.87 -8.83 12.15
CA THR A 201 13.16 -9.72 13.09
C THR A 201 12.29 -9.01 14.15
N VAL A 202 12.02 -7.72 14.01
CA VAL A 202 11.45 -6.89 15.09
C VAL A 202 9.92 -6.68 14.99
N LEU A 203 9.28 -7.17 13.93
CA LEU A 203 7.87 -6.86 13.61
C LEU A 203 6.87 -7.98 13.98
N ALA A 204 7.35 -9.09 14.54
CA ALA A 204 6.54 -10.29 14.75
C ALA A 204 5.41 -10.11 15.79
N ASP A 205 5.58 -9.23 16.78
CA ASP A 205 4.58 -8.96 17.83
C ASP A 205 3.39 -8.08 17.40
N LEU A 206 3.47 -7.44 16.23
CA LEU A 206 2.37 -6.60 15.69
C LEU A 206 1.48 -7.31 14.68
N ALA A 207 1.83 -8.56 14.35
CA ALA A 207 0.94 -9.42 13.63
C ALA A 207 -0.37 -9.65 14.43
N ASP A 208 -1.42 -10.11 13.74
CA ASP A 208 -2.48 -10.84 14.44
C ASP A 208 -1.84 -11.93 15.32
N PRO A 209 -2.47 -12.47 16.37
CA PRO A 209 -1.74 -13.29 17.34
C PRO A 209 -0.84 -14.33 16.65
N VAL A 210 -1.28 -14.90 15.54
CA VAL A 210 -0.51 -15.41 14.40
C VAL A 210 1.01 -15.11 14.36
N SER A 211 1.81 -16.08 14.84
CA SER A 211 3.28 -16.23 14.70
C SER A 211 4.25 -15.28 15.42
N VAL A 212 4.82 -15.78 16.54
CA VAL A 212 6.27 -15.66 16.82
C VAL A 212 6.81 -16.98 17.37
N GLY A 213 7.83 -17.55 16.72
CA GLY A 213 8.65 -18.63 17.26
C GLY A 213 9.82 -18.99 16.32
N THR A 214 11.06 -18.79 16.79
CA THR A 214 12.32 -19.30 16.19
C THR A 214 13.24 -19.81 17.32
N PRO A 215 14.30 -20.62 17.05
CA PRO A 215 14.59 -21.49 15.89
C PRO A 215 15.01 -22.94 16.26
N VAL A 216 15.02 -23.84 15.29
CA VAL A 216 16.03 -24.93 15.23
C VAL A 216 16.60 -24.97 13.81
N ALA A 217 17.92 -24.86 13.74
CA ALA A 217 18.69 -24.82 12.51
C ALA A 217 18.81 -26.22 11.87
N ASP A 218 18.71 -26.26 10.55
CA ASP A 218 19.59 -27.08 9.73
C ASP A 218 20.03 -26.21 8.54
N SER A 219 21.32 -25.88 8.52
CA SER A 219 21.97 -25.09 7.49
C SER A 219 22.11 -25.90 6.21
N VAL A 220 21.35 -25.52 5.18
CA VAL A 220 21.70 -25.80 3.79
C VAL A 220 21.96 -24.47 3.10
N ASP A 221 23.24 -24.18 2.87
CA ASP A 221 23.70 -23.02 2.12
C ASP A 221 23.22 -23.14 0.67
N LEU A 222 22.13 -22.46 0.35
CA LEU A 222 21.75 -22.13 -1.02
C LEU A 222 22.23 -20.71 -1.29
N GLU A 223 23.46 -20.59 -1.77
CA GLU A 223 23.96 -19.37 -2.39
C GLU A 223 23.05 -19.02 -3.58
N THR A 224 22.15 -18.05 -3.38
CA THR A 224 21.38 -17.43 -4.45
C THR A 224 22.07 -16.14 -4.84
N ASP A 225 22.42 -16.03 -6.12
CA ASP A 225 23.18 -14.93 -6.71
C ASP A 225 22.37 -13.61 -6.67
N SER A 226 22.51 -12.86 -5.57
CA SER A 226 21.82 -11.58 -5.31
C SER A 226 22.14 -10.51 -6.37
N THR A 227 23.29 -10.63 -7.04
CA THR A 227 23.75 -9.73 -8.11
C THR A 227 22.96 -9.90 -9.42
N ALA A 228 22.51 -11.12 -9.72
CA ALA A 228 21.66 -11.39 -10.88
C ALA A 228 20.22 -10.92 -10.64
N GLN A 229 19.69 -11.07 -9.41
CA GLN A 229 18.36 -10.58 -9.07
C GLN A 229 18.29 -9.05 -9.02
N SER A 230 19.31 -8.37 -8.50
CA SER A 230 19.33 -6.90 -8.44
C SER A 230 19.43 -6.24 -9.82
N SER A 231 20.19 -6.83 -10.76
CA SER A 231 20.32 -6.34 -12.14
C SER A 231 19.05 -6.53 -12.97
N VAL A 232 18.35 -7.65 -12.81
CA VAL A 232 17.05 -7.90 -13.45
C VAL A 232 15.97 -6.97 -12.88
N GLN A 233 15.90 -6.82 -11.55
CA GLN A 233 14.97 -5.88 -10.89
C GLN A 233 15.17 -4.44 -11.39
N SER A 234 16.42 -4.00 -11.52
CA SER A 234 16.79 -2.66 -12.00
C SER A 234 16.36 -2.42 -13.45
N ALA A 235 16.56 -3.40 -14.34
CA ALA A 235 16.12 -3.31 -15.74
C ALA A 235 14.59 -3.23 -15.87
N HIS A 236 13.86 -3.97 -15.05
CA HIS A 236 12.40 -3.89 -14.99
C HIS A 236 11.90 -2.52 -14.51
N THR A 237 12.52 -1.96 -13.47
CA THR A 237 12.11 -0.65 -12.93
C THR A 237 12.37 0.50 -13.90
N LEU A 238 13.47 0.47 -14.67
CA LEU A 238 13.74 1.51 -15.67
C LEU A 238 12.78 1.43 -16.86
N THR A 239 12.39 0.20 -17.24
CA THR A 239 11.37 -0.03 -18.27
C THR A 239 10.02 0.53 -17.84
N GLU A 240 9.62 0.29 -16.58
CA GLU A 240 8.38 0.81 -16.03
C GLU A 240 8.40 2.35 -15.91
N LEU A 241 9.50 2.93 -15.43
CA LEU A 241 9.70 4.38 -15.41
C LEU A 241 9.53 4.98 -16.80
N THR A 242 10.16 4.38 -17.81
CA THR A 242 10.07 4.85 -19.20
C THR A 242 8.64 4.78 -19.71
N ALA A 243 7.92 3.69 -19.44
CA ALA A 243 6.53 3.54 -19.85
C ALA A 243 5.62 4.59 -19.19
N GLN A 244 5.81 4.83 -17.88
CA GLN A 244 5.05 5.86 -17.16
C GLN A 244 5.40 7.27 -17.64
N PHE A 245 6.68 7.57 -17.86
CA PHE A 245 7.13 8.84 -18.42
C PHE A 245 6.47 9.11 -19.78
N VAL A 246 6.51 8.13 -20.69
CA VAL A 246 5.81 8.25 -21.99
C VAL A 246 4.31 8.48 -21.79
N ALA A 247 3.67 7.77 -20.86
CA ALA A 247 2.24 7.93 -20.59
C ALA A 247 1.89 9.35 -20.09
N VAL A 248 2.63 9.89 -19.11
CA VAL A 248 2.35 11.22 -18.54
C VAL A 248 2.76 12.36 -19.46
N THR A 249 3.66 12.11 -20.43
CA THR A 249 4.10 13.11 -21.40
C THR A 249 3.30 13.14 -22.70
N LYS A 250 2.35 12.21 -22.90
CA LYS A 250 1.43 12.22 -24.06
C LYS A 250 0.64 13.52 -24.18
N VAL A 251 0.21 14.07 -23.05
CA VAL A 251 -0.63 15.29 -22.99
C VAL A 251 0.22 16.54 -22.75
N ARG A 252 1.43 16.37 -22.17
CA ARG A 252 2.30 17.48 -21.81
C ARG A 252 3.77 17.09 -22.01
N GLN A 253 4.44 17.74 -22.94
CA GLN A 253 5.86 17.49 -23.16
C GLN A 253 6.68 17.83 -21.92
N GLY A 254 7.62 16.95 -21.58
CA GLY A 254 8.48 17.06 -20.41
C GLY A 254 9.89 16.58 -20.69
N ALA A 255 10.83 17.11 -19.93
CA ALA A 255 12.18 16.60 -19.83
C ALA A 255 12.35 15.90 -18.47
N ILE A 256 13.18 14.87 -18.44
CA ILE A 256 13.52 14.08 -17.25
C ILE A 256 15.04 14.09 -17.05
N ASP A 257 15.46 14.29 -15.81
CA ASP A 257 16.81 14.02 -15.34
C ASP A 257 16.93 12.52 -15.03
N TRP A 258 17.40 11.76 -16.01
CA TRP A 258 17.57 10.30 -15.89
C TRP A 258 18.56 9.92 -14.80
N ALA A 259 19.62 10.70 -14.59
CA ALA A 259 20.61 10.40 -13.56
C ALA A 259 20.03 10.58 -12.15
N LEU A 260 19.14 11.56 -11.95
CA LEU A 260 18.41 11.71 -10.70
C LEU A 260 17.38 10.60 -10.51
N ALA A 261 16.63 10.26 -11.57
CA ALA A 261 15.62 9.20 -11.51
C ALA A 261 16.24 7.82 -11.20
N GLU A 262 17.37 7.47 -11.81
CA GLU A 262 18.09 6.21 -11.55
C GLU A 262 18.59 6.12 -10.10
N ARG A 263 19.05 7.23 -9.51
CA ARG A 263 19.43 7.26 -8.08
C ARG A 263 18.24 6.99 -7.17
N GLU A 264 17.09 7.57 -7.48
CA GLU A 264 15.87 7.34 -6.70
C GLU A 264 15.38 5.89 -6.82
N LEU A 265 15.46 5.31 -8.03
CA LEU A 265 15.19 3.87 -8.24
C LEU A 265 16.10 2.97 -7.40
N ALA A 266 17.38 3.34 -7.25
CA ALA A 266 18.34 2.58 -6.47
C ALA A 266 18.14 2.73 -4.94
N THR A 267 17.48 3.80 -4.48
CA THR A 267 17.26 4.08 -3.05
C THR A 267 15.81 4.45 -2.71
N PRO A 268 14.82 3.56 -2.95
CA PRO A 268 13.41 3.87 -2.78
C PRO A 268 13.08 4.28 -1.33
N ASN A 269 12.63 5.52 -1.15
CA ASN A 269 12.29 6.10 0.15
C ASN A 269 10.79 6.49 0.27
N GLY A 270 10.02 6.34 -0.81
CA GLY A 270 8.58 6.62 -0.85
C GLY A 270 8.22 8.11 -0.77
N ILE A 271 9.18 9.02 -0.97
CA ILE A 271 8.98 10.47 -0.95
C ILE A 271 8.96 10.98 -2.39
N PRO A 272 7.91 11.71 -2.82
CA PRO A 272 7.89 12.30 -4.15
C PRO A 272 9.04 13.29 -4.36
N LEU A 273 9.79 13.09 -5.45
CA LEU A 273 10.95 13.86 -5.84
C LEU A 273 10.77 14.45 -7.24
N THR A 274 11.07 15.74 -7.39
CA THR A 274 11.07 16.40 -8.71
C THR A 274 12.27 15.92 -9.53
N ILE A 275 11.98 15.24 -10.64
CA ILE A 275 12.94 14.63 -11.55
C ILE A 275 12.98 15.31 -12.92
N GLY A 276 12.26 16.42 -13.09
CA GLY A 276 12.18 17.09 -14.37
C GLY A 276 11.15 18.20 -14.42
N SER A 277 10.88 18.70 -15.62
CA SER A 277 9.97 19.81 -15.81
C SER A 277 9.29 19.76 -17.17
N SER A 278 8.21 20.52 -17.30
CA SER A 278 7.53 20.68 -18.58
C SER A 278 8.35 21.51 -19.55
N ILE A 279 8.32 21.15 -20.82
CA ILE A 279 8.95 21.92 -21.89
C ILE A 279 7.91 22.92 -22.40
N LYS A 280 8.19 24.22 -22.25
CA LYS A 280 7.36 25.27 -22.85
C LYS A 280 7.69 25.37 -24.33
N ASN A 281 6.72 25.06 -25.19
CA ASN A 281 6.87 25.32 -26.62
C ASN A 281 6.64 26.81 -26.88
N ALA A 282 7.61 27.49 -27.48
CA ALA A 282 7.51 28.89 -27.91
C ALA A 282 6.37 29.15 -28.92
N ALA A 283 5.76 28.09 -29.48
CA ALA A 283 4.70 28.17 -30.47
C ALA A 283 3.28 28.30 -29.89
N THR A 284 3.07 28.11 -28.59
CA THR A 284 1.71 28.16 -27.98
C THR A 284 1.41 29.49 -27.27
N SER A 285 2.41 30.35 -27.07
CA SER A 285 2.26 31.69 -26.49
C SER A 285 1.77 32.75 -27.47
N ALA A 286 1.66 32.45 -28.77
CA ALA A 286 1.19 33.39 -29.80
C ALA A 286 -0.31 33.26 -30.15
N ALA A 287 -1.06 32.39 -29.46
CA ALA A 287 -2.47 32.13 -29.75
C ALA A 287 -3.45 32.67 -28.70
N PHE A 288 -2.96 33.38 -27.69
CA PHE A 288 -3.77 33.93 -26.59
C PHE A 288 -3.38 35.37 -26.18
N GLU A 289 -2.77 36.15 -27.09
CA GLU A 289 -2.75 37.62 -26.98
C GLU A 289 -3.85 38.25 -27.84
#